data_AF-A0A6A5AH60-F1
#
_entry.id   AF-A0A6A5AH60-F1
#
_cell.length_a   1.000
_cell.length_b   1.000
_cell.length_c   1.000
_cell.angle_alpha   90.00
_cell.angle_beta   90.00
_cell.angle_gamma   90.00
#
_symmetry.space_group_name_H-M   'P 1'
#
loop_
_entity.id
_entity.type
_entity.pdbx_description
1 polymer ?
#
loop_
_entity_poly.entity_id
_entity_poly.type
_entity_poly.pdbx_seq_one_letter_code
_entity_poly.pdbx_strand_id
1 'polypeptide(L)'
;MPGAHAAGSPDLSVSSIRFANDKVFGTRSCSDDCVKLWDIRKLAAPLKTLRDVPSHFAVANMAFNATGTAVAVGTGVPTGKERHGQVLFFDVLTAVT
;
A
#
# COMPACT_ATOMS: atom_id res chain seq x y z
N MET A 1 -17.77 9.01 -16.26
CA MET A 1 -16.62 9.43 -17.10
C MET A 1 -15.79 8.19 -17.39
N PRO A 2 -15.61 7.77 -18.65
CA PRO A 2 -14.66 6.71 -18.98
C PRO A 2 -13.24 7.21 -18.72
N GLY A 3 -12.38 6.41 -18.08
CA GLY A 3 -10.96 6.75 -17.91
C GLY A 3 -10.56 7.38 -16.57
N ALA A 4 -11.46 7.49 -15.59
CA ALA A 4 -11.17 8.07 -14.27
C ALA A 4 -10.08 7.34 -13.46
N HIS A 5 -9.60 6.17 -13.90
CA HIS A 5 -8.57 5.34 -13.25
C HIS A 5 -7.57 4.75 -14.26
N ALA A 6 -7.37 5.41 -15.41
CA ALA A 6 -6.40 4.96 -16.41
C ALA A 6 -4.95 5.13 -15.91
N ALA A 7 -4.04 4.24 -16.34
CA ALA A 7 -2.62 4.33 -15.98
C ALA A 7 -2.05 5.72 -16.32
N GLY A 8 -1.44 6.39 -15.33
CA GLY A 8 -0.93 7.77 -15.44
C GLY A 8 -1.92 8.87 -15.05
N SER A 9 -3.16 8.53 -14.66
CA SER A 9 -4.12 9.50 -14.14
C SER A 9 -3.73 10.00 -12.74
N PRO A 10 -3.93 11.29 -12.41
CA PRO A 10 -3.48 11.90 -11.14
C PRO A 10 -4.12 11.31 -9.88
N ASP A 11 -5.20 10.53 -10.02
CA ASP A 11 -5.85 9.78 -8.95
C ASP A 11 -5.11 8.47 -8.58
N LEU A 12 -4.07 8.07 -9.34
CA LEU A 12 -3.21 6.91 -9.04
C LEU A 12 -2.04 7.25 -8.09
N SER A 13 -2.13 8.38 -7.38
CA SER A 13 -1.10 8.83 -6.42
C SER A 13 -1.13 8.02 -5.10
N VAL A 14 -0.54 8.55 -4.02
CA VAL A 14 -0.56 7.91 -2.70
C VAL A 14 -2.00 7.83 -2.20
N SER A 15 -2.54 6.62 -2.11
CA SER A 15 -3.94 6.37 -1.74
C SER A 15 -4.16 6.31 -0.24
N SER A 16 -3.11 6.02 0.54
CA SER A 16 -3.22 5.89 2.00
C SER A 16 -1.89 6.14 2.70
N ILE A 17 -1.96 6.80 3.86
CA ILE A 17 -0.86 6.94 4.82
C ILE A 17 -1.37 6.49 6.18
N ARG A 18 -0.64 5.60 6.85
CA ARG A 18 -1.01 5.09 8.19
C ARG A 18 0.20 4.97 9.07
N PHE A 19 0.07 5.36 10.33
CA PHE A 19 1.10 5.18 11.34
C PHE A 19 0.97 3.80 11.97
N ALA A 20 2.09 3.09 12.07
CA ALA A 20 2.20 1.89 12.89
C ALA A 20 2.47 2.28 14.35
N ASN A 21 3.27 3.33 14.54
CA ASN A 21 3.61 3.96 15.82
C ASN A 21 4.25 5.35 15.55
N ASP A 22 4.81 5.99 16.58
CA ASP A 22 5.41 7.33 16.51
C ASP A 22 6.67 7.45 15.62
N LYS A 23 7.21 6.33 15.15
CA LYS A 23 8.46 6.28 14.37
C LYS A 23 8.24 5.73 12.97
N VAL A 24 7.34 4.75 12.83
CA VAL A 24 7.13 4.02 11.58
C VAL A 24 5.76 4.30 11.03
N PHE A 25 5.70 4.61 9.74
CA PHE A 25 4.46 4.74 8.99
C PHE A 25 4.57 4.04 7.64
N GLY A 26 3.43 3.62 7.11
CA GLY A 26 3.33 3.06 5.78
C GLY A 26 2.63 4.02 4.83
N THR A 27 3.08 4.02 3.58
CA THR A 27 2.39 4.66 2.46
C THR A 27 1.99 3.60 1.46
N ARG A 28 0.78 3.70 0.93
CA ARG A 28 0.34 2.90 -0.21
C ARG A 28 0.25 3.78 -1.45
N SER A 29 0.76 3.27 -2.57
CA SER A 29 0.69 3.95 -3.85
C SER A 29 0.05 3.05 -4.90
N CYS A 30 -0.83 3.65 -5.70
CA CYS A 30 -1.57 2.98 -6.76
C CYS A 30 -0.80 2.99 -8.10
N SER A 31 0.24 3.82 -8.22
CA SER A 31 1.04 3.97 -9.44
C SER A 31 2.19 2.97 -9.56
N ASP A 32 2.69 2.49 -8.42
CA ASP A 32 3.79 1.51 -8.34
C ASP A 32 3.36 0.17 -7.71
N ASP A 33 2.05 0.00 -7.43
CA ASP A 33 1.45 -1.20 -6.81
C ASP A 33 2.20 -1.70 -5.56
N CYS A 34 2.75 -0.74 -4.80
CA CYS A 34 3.57 -1.02 -3.63
C CYS A 34 2.99 -0.40 -2.36
N VAL A 35 3.33 -1.04 -1.24
CA VAL A 35 3.30 -0.44 0.08
C VAL A 35 4.74 -0.21 0.54
N LYS A 36 5.07 1.01 0.92
CA LYS A 36 6.39 1.38 1.44
C LYS A 36 6.27 1.70 2.91
N LEU A 37 7.22 1.21 3.71
CA LEU A 37 7.35 1.51 5.12
C LEU A 37 8.49 2.50 5.32
N TRP A 38 8.29 3.47 6.20
CA TRP A 38 9.18 4.62 6.38
C TRP A 38 9.48 4.85 7.85
N ASP A 39 10.70 5.27 8.14
CA ASP A 39 11.07 5.87 9.42
C ASP A 39 10.91 7.39 9.29
N ILE A 40 10.10 8.00 10.16
CA ILE A 40 9.87 9.46 10.17
C ILE A 40 11.17 10.26 10.36
N ARG A 41 12.21 9.64 10.91
CA ARG A 41 13.52 10.25 11.14
C ARG A 41 14.48 10.05 9.97
N LYS A 42 14.16 9.16 9.02
CA LYS A 42 15.01 8.79 7.87
C LYS A 42 14.18 8.66 6.59
N LEU A 43 13.72 9.80 6.06
CA LEU A 43 12.84 9.84 4.89
C LEU A 43 13.56 9.72 3.53
N ALA A 44 14.89 9.65 3.52
CA ALA A 44 15.66 9.55 2.27
C ALA A 44 15.41 8.24 1.49
N ALA A 45 15.05 7.17 2.19
CA ALA A 45 14.70 5.88 1.60
C ALA A 45 13.70 5.12 2.47
N PRO A 46 12.81 4.31 1.87
CA PRO A 46 11.90 3.46 2.63
C PRO A 46 12.69 2.37 3.36
N LEU A 47 12.26 2.05 4.58
CA LEU A 47 12.77 0.91 5.35
C LEU A 47 12.50 -0.42 4.63
N LYS A 48 11.33 -0.52 4.00
CA LYS A 48 10.86 -1.73 3.33
C LYS A 48 9.92 -1.37 2.20
N THR A 49 10.03 -2.06 1.07
CA THR A 49 9.07 -1.96 -0.03
C THR A 49 8.38 -3.32 -0.19
N LEU A 50 7.10 -3.36 0.14
CA LEU A 50 6.21 -4.50 -0.07
C LEU A 50 5.63 -4.36 -1.48
N ARG A 51 5.97 -5.32 -2.34
CA ARG A 51 5.55 -5.36 -3.74
C ARG A 51 4.33 -6.25 -3.92
N ASP A 52 3.83 -6.30 -5.15
CA ASP A 52 2.72 -7.17 -5.55
C ASP A 52 1.42 -6.88 -4.78
N VAL A 53 1.16 -5.59 -4.53
CA VAL A 53 -0.06 -5.11 -3.88
C VAL A 53 -0.90 -4.34 -4.90
N PRO A 54 -1.47 -5.01 -5.92
CA PRO A 54 -2.18 -4.34 -7.00
C PRO A 54 -3.32 -3.48 -6.46
N SER A 55 -3.35 -2.24 -6.90
CA SER A 55 -4.37 -1.26 -6.57
C SER A 55 -4.87 -0.66 -7.87
N HIS A 56 -6.18 -0.67 -8.06
CA HIS A 56 -6.82 -0.08 -9.24
C HIS A 56 -7.79 1.03 -8.89
N PHE A 57 -7.86 1.39 -7.61
CA PHE A 57 -8.77 2.40 -7.08
C PHE A 57 -8.08 3.22 -6.00
N ALA A 58 -8.27 4.54 -6.05
CA ALA A 58 -7.68 5.52 -5.13
C ALA A 58 -8.08 5.36 -3.66
N VAL A 59 -8.98 4.41 -3.33
CA VAL A 59 -9.52 4.19 -1.98
C VAL A 59 -8.93 2.95 -1.30
N ALA A 60 -7.89 2.35 -1.90
CA ALA A 60 -7.31 1.13 -1.36
C ALA A 60 -6.61 1.40 -0.01
N ASN A 61 -7.21 0.90 1.07
CA ASN A 61 -6.78 1.16 2.43
C ASN A 61 -5.72 0.17 2.93
N MET A 62 -5.05 0.56 4.01
CA MET A 62 -4.08 -0.23 4.76
C MET A 62 -4.37 -0.09 6.26
N ALA A 63 -4.09 -1.12 7.05
CA ALA A 63 -4.23 -1.08 8.49
C ALA A 63 -3.10 -1.84 9.19
N PHE A 64 -2.49 -1.21 10.19
CA PHE A 64 -1.54 -1.89 11.08
C PHE A 64 -2.29 -2.61 12.20
N ASN A 65 -1.71 -3.68 12.73
CA ASN A 65 -2.15 -4.25 14.00
C ASN A 65 -1.79 -3.32 15.17
N ALA A 66 -2.35 -3.60 16.35
CA ALA A 66 -2.18 -2.74 17.53
C ALA A 66 -0.72 -2.57 17.97
N THR A 67 0.14 -3.56 17.69
CA THR A 67 1.57 -3.53 18.04
C THR A 67 2.46 -2.95 16.94
N GLY A 68 1.91 -2.67 15.75
CA GLY A 68 2.65 -2.15 14.60
C GLY A 68 3.61 -3.15 13.93
N THR A 69 3.47 -4.44 14.22
CA THR A 69 4.36 -5.51 13.71
C THR A 69 3.86 -6.16 12.42
N ALA A 70 2.59 -5.98 12.08
CA ALA A 70 1.99 -6.51 10.87
C ALA A 70 1.07 -5.47 10.22
N VAL A 71 0.91 -5.58 8.91
CA VAL A 71 0.07 -4.69 8.12
C VAL A 71 -0.82 -5.47 7.18
N ALA A 72 -2.12 -5.15 7.20
CA ALA A 72 -3.14 -5.70 6.32
C ALA A 72 -3.41 -4.73 5.18
N VAL A 73 -3.46 -5.26 3.95
CA VAL A 73 -3.58 -4.46 2.74
C VAL A 73 -4.53 -5.15 1.75
N GLY A 74 -5.62 -4.48 1.37
CA GLY A 74 -6.59 -5.03 0.43
C GLY A 74 -6.19 -4.81 -1.03
N THR A 75 -6.22 -5.81 -1.89
CA THR A 75 -5.92 -5.66 -3.32
C THR A 75 -7.16 -5.29 -4.14
N GLY A 76 -6.97 -4.47 -5.16
CA GLY A 76 -8.01 -4.16 -6.14
C GLY A 76 -8.03 -5.20 -7.26
N VAL A 77 -9.21 -5.44 -7.84
CA VAL A 77 -9.35 -6.22 -9.08
C VAL A 77 -10.01 -5.35 -10.15
N PRO A 78 -9.49 -5.33 -11.39
CA PRO A 78 -10.16 -4.65 -12.49
C PRO A 78 -11.53 -5.28 -12.78
N THR A 79 -12.51 -4.44 -13.10
CA THR A 79 -13.84 -4.89 -13.53
C THR A 79 -13.73 -5.85 -14.73
N GLY A 80 -14.43 -6.98 -14.68
CA GLY A 80 -14.48 -7.95 -15.80
C GLY A 80 -13.37 -9.00 -15.82
N LYS A 81 -12.53 -9.09 -14.77
CA LYS A 81 -11.62 -10.23 -14.57
C LYS A 81 -12.20 -11.21 -13.55
N GLU A 82 -12.03 -12.52 -13.83
CA GLU A 82 -12.29 -13.66 -12.92
C GLU A 82 -11.27 -13.71 -11.76
N ARG A 83 -11.12 -12.61 -11.01
CA ARG A 83 -10.30 -12.55 -9.80
C ARG A 83 -11.10 -11.91 -8.67
N HIS A 84 -10.86 -12.36 -7.45
CA HIS A 84 -11.46 -11.78 -6.25
C HIS A 84 -10.46 -10.83 -5.58
N GLY A 85 -10.98 -9.77 -4.95
CA GLY A 85 -10.17 -8.91 -4.07
C GLY A 85 -9.60 -9.75 -2.94
N GLN A 86 -8.33 -9.56 -2.63
CA GLN A 86 -7.63 -10.29 -1.58
C GLN A 86 -7.25 -9.33 -0.45
N VAL A 87 -7.06 -9.86 0.75
CA VAL A 87 -6.40 -9.14 1.83
C VAL A 87 -5.07 -9.82 2.07
N LEU A 88 -3.99 -9.07 1.87
CA LEU A 88 -2.63 -9.52 2.10
C LEU A 88 -2.18 -9.05 3.48
N PHE A 89 -1.48 -9.93 4.19
CA PHE A 89 -0.85 -9.63 5.47
C PHE A 89 0.66 -9.66 5.30
N PHE A 90 1.30 -8.57 5.70
CA PHE A 90 2.75 -8.45 5.63
C PHE A 90 3.33 -8.24 7.01
N ASP A 91 4.48 -8.87 7.24
CA ASP A 91 5.32 -8.60 8.40
C ASP A 91 6.07 -7.27 8.21
N VAL A 92 6.07 -6.43 9.24
CA VAL A 92 6.69 -5.10 9.23
C VAL A 92 8.15 -5.14 9.69
N LEU A 93 8.50 -6.09 10.56
CA LEU A 93 9.77 -6.12 11.28
C LEU A 93 10.88 -6.87 10.54
N THR A 94 10.51 -7.86 9.74
CA THR A 94 11.43 -8.74 9.04
C THR A 94 11.94 -8.04 7.79
N ALA A 95 13.25 -7.91 7.63
CA ALA A 95 13.84 -7.43 6.39
C ALA A 95 13.49 -8.40 5.24
N VAL A 96 13.16 -7.89 4.04
CA VAL A 96 13.14 -8.75 2.85
C VAL A 96 14.59 -8.89 2.39
N THR A 97 15.12 -10.11 2.43
CA THR A 97 16.44 -10.45 1.89
C THR A 97 16.41 -10.53 0.36
#